data_AF-A0A2K6WBR0-F1
#
_entry.id   AF-A0A2K6WBR0-F1
#
_cell.length_a   1.000
_cell.length_b   1.000
_cell.length_c   1.000
_cell.angle_alpha   90.00
_cell.angle_beta   90.00
_cell.angle_gamma   90.00
#
_symmetry.space_group_name_H-M   'P 1'
#
loop_
_entity.id
_entity.type
_entity.pdbx_description
1 polymer ?
#
loop_
_entity_poly.entity_id
_entity_poly.type
_entity_poly.pdbx_seq_one_letter_code
_entity_poly.pdbx_strand_id
1 'polypeptide(L)'
;MILLVAFFVVISSIVVGSENSACEQLVECYARSRAKTEECLSHIEERVCWNESLQSELKQLNDERISLHENCLREKLPTATTIENAKKKAKCNAILRKNPNKRNKSEANEKDRNKKKNRRSILKSKKNNEQQKLCLREARKLKNYCGQLSKCCTIAKLCKVSKLIDEKISAKRMEIKEVEEQCRLEHYGSVKVKDARNSKRGGHHRGSGQRRKSKNQDSDI
;
A
#
# COMPACT_ATOMS: atom_id res chain seq x y z
N MET A 1 23.39 -43.74 16.75
CA MET A 1 22.98 -43.43 15.37
C MET A 1 21.62 -42.72 15.31
N ILE A 2 20.52 -43.29 15.85
CA ILE A 2 19.17 -42.69 15.78
C ILE A 2 19.10 -41.28 16.39
N LEU A 3 19.72 -41.04 17.56
CA LEU A 3 19.73 -39.72 18.21
C LEU A 3 20.46 -38.64 17.38
N LEU A 4 21.52 -39.01 16.66
CA LEU A 4 22.25 -38.06 15.80
C LEU A 4 21.41 -37.67 14.58
N VAL A 5 20.72 -38.63 13.96
CA VAL A 5 19.83 -38.37 12.82
C VAL A 5 18.68 -37.45 13.24
N ALA A 6 18.05 -37.69 14.39
CA ALA A 6 17.01 -36.81 14.92
C ALA A 6 17.53 -35.38 15.19
N PHE A 7 18.73 -35.26 15.76
CA PHE A 7 19.35 -33.96 16.02
C PHE A 7 19.67 -33.19 14.73
N PHE A 8 20.20 -33.86 13.70
CA PHE A 8 20.44 -33.25 12.38
C PHE A 8 19.13 -32.81 11.71
N VAL A 9 18.08 -33.63 11.75
CA VAL A 9 16.76 -33.27 11.19
C VAL A 9 16.19 -32.03 11.90
N VAL A 10 16.32 -31.95 13.23
CA VAL A 10 15.87 -30.80 14.02
C VAL A 10 16.69 -29.55 13.68
N ILE A 11 18.02 -29.64 13.61
CA ILE A 11 18.88 -28.50 13.24
C ILE A 11 18.56 -28.02 11.82
N SER A 12 18.49 -28.93 10.84
CA SER A 12 18.15 -28.58 9.46
C SER A 12 16.77 -27.90 9.39
N SER A 13 15.79 -28.39 10.15
CA SER A 13 14.46 -27.76 10.21
C SER A 13 14.50 -26.36 10.82
N ILE A 14 15.30 -26.15 11.87
CA ILE A 14 15.45 -24.84 12.52
C ILE A 14 16.19 -23.85 11.61
N VAL A 15 17.24 -24.30 10.92
CA VAL A 15 18.03 -23.47 10.00
C VAL A 15 17.16 -23.06 8.80
N VAL A 16 16.51 -24.02 8.13
CA VAL A 16 15.62 -23.76 6.98
C VAL A 16 14.43 -22.85 7.37
N GLY A 17 13.89 -23.01 8.59
CA GLY A 17 12.80 -22.16 9.08
C GLY A 17 13.18 -20.68 9.27
N SER A 18 14.46 -20.38 9.52
CA SER A 18 14.92 -18.98 9.61
C SER A 18 15.12 -18.33 8.24
N GLU A 19 15.48 -19.14 7.24
CA GLU A 19 15.95 -18.70 5.92
C GLU A 19 14.78 -18.27 5.02
N ASN A 20 13.63 -18.94 5.14
CA ASN A 20 12.40 -18.63 4.38
C ASN A 20 11.54 -17.54 5.00
N SER A 21 11.88 -17.10 6.22
CA SER A 21 11.03 -16.23 7.03
C SER A 21 10.63 -14.92 6.34
N ALA A 22 11.50 -14.33 5.50
CA ALA A 22 11.19 -13.09 4.78
C ALA A 22 10.21 -13.30 3.61
N CYS A 23 10.32 -14.43 2.90
CA CYS A 23 9.42 -14.76 1.79
C CYS A 23 8.05 -15.22 2.30
N GLU A 24 8.02 -16.02 3.37
CA GLU A 24 6.77 -16.41 4.03
C GLU A 24 6.02 -15.19 4.59
N GLN A 25 6.73 -14.30 5.31
CA GLN A 25 6.15 -13.06 5.79
C GLN A 25 5.70 -12.13 4.65
N LEU A 26 6.36 -12.19 3.49
CA LEU A 26 5.93 -11.43 2.32
C LEU A 26 4.58 -11.91 1.79
N VAL A 27 4.41 -13.23 1.64
CA VAL A 27 3.14 -13.83 1.19
C VAL A 27 2.02 -13.50 2.18
N GLU A 28 2.27 -13.65 3.48
CA GLU A 28 1.32 -13.27 4.53
C GLU A 28 1.01 -11.75 4.50
N CYS A 29 2.02 -10.92 4.24
CA CYS A 29 1.86 -9.47 4.14
C CYS A 29 0.93 -9.09 2.98
N TYR A 30 1.09 -9.72 1.81
CA TYR A 30 0.22 -9.43 0.66
C TYR A 30 -1.24 -9.81 0.94
N ALA A 31 -1.49 -10.98 1.53
CA ALA A 31 -2.83 -11.38 1.95
C ALA A 31 -3.46 -10.35 2.91
N ARG A 32 -2.72 -9.92 3.94
CA ARG A 32 -3.18 -8.88 4.88
C ARG A 32 -3.41 -7.53 4.19
N SER A 33 -2.52 -7.15 3.27
CA SER A 33 -2.62 -5.89 2.53
C SER A 33 -3.86 -5.86 1.65
N ARG A 34 -4.25 -7.00 1.06
CA ARG A 34 -5.49 -7.14 0.30
C ARG A 34 -6.70 -7.00 1.20
N ALA A 35 -6.79 -7.82 2.25
CA ALA A 35 -7.90 -7.76 3.21
C ALA A 35 -8.10 -6.34 3.78
N LYS A 36 -7.01 -5.65 4.15
CA LYS A 36 -7.11 -4.26 4.63
C LYS A 36 -7.56 -3.28 3.54
N THR A 37 -7.18 -3.51 2.29
CA THR A 37 -7.66 -2.67 1.17
C THR A 37 -9.14 -2.87 0.96
N GLU A 38 -9.62 -4.12 0.94
CA GLU A 38 -11.04 -4.45 0.80
C GLU A 38 -11.88 -3.87 1.95
N GLU A 39 -11.42 -4.00 3.20
CA GLU A 39 -12.01 -3.37 4.39
C GLU A 39 -12.19 -1.84 4.21
N CYS A 40 -11.23 -1.17 3.57
CA CYS A 40 -11.33 0.28 3.37
C CYS A 40 -12.26 0.67 2.22
N LEU A 41 -12.39 -0.20 1.20
CA LEU A 41 -13.18 0.05 0.00
C LEU A 41 -14.66 -0.26 0.20
N SER A 42 -15.03 -1.19 1.08
CA SER A 42 -16.43 -1.55 1.39
C SER A 42 -17.27 -0.40 1.95
N HIS A 43 -16.63 0.72 2.32
CA HIS A 43 -17.27 1.90 2.89
C HIS A 43 -17.23 3.13 1.96
N ILE A 44 -16.84 2.98 0.69
CA ILE A 44 -16.86 4.11 -0.25
C ILE A 44 -18.31 4.31 -0.70
N GLU A 45 -18.89 5.45 -0.33
CA GLU A 45 -20.14 5.93 -0.92
C GLU A 45 -19.96 6.06 -2.44
N GLU A 46 -20.92 5.51 -3.19
CA GLU A 46 -20.97 5.61 -4.65
C GLU A 46 -20.84 7.07 -5.07
N ARG A 47 -19.89 7.33 -5.98
CA ARG A 47 -19.62 8.68 -6.48
C ARG A 47 -20.42 8.93 -7.75
N VAL A 48 -20.81 10.17 -7.98
CA VAL A 48 -21.63 10.63 -9.13
C VAL A 48 -21.01 10.34 -10.51
N CYS A 49 -19.79 9.79 -10.62
CA CYS A 49 -19.20 9.35 -11.87
C CYS A 49 -18.55 7.97 -11.79
N TRP A 50 -19.00 7.13 -10.86
CA TRP A 50 -18.44 5.80 -10.65
C TRP A 50 -18.96 4.81 -11.69
N ASN A 51 -18.06 4.29 -12.54
CA ASN A 51 -18.39 3.21 -13.46
C ASN A 51 -18.08 1.84 -12.82
N GLU A 52 -19.12 1.14 -12.37
CA GLU A 52 -18.98 -0.12 -11.66
C GLU A 52 -18.33 -1.22 -12.51
N SER A 53 -18.69 -1.33 -13.79
CA SER A 53 -18.13 -2.34 -14.71
C SER A 53 -16.62 -2.20 -14.83
N LEU A 54 -16.13 -1.00 -15.14
CA LEU A 54 -14.70 -0.76 -15.30
C LEU A 54 -13.92 -0.95 -13.99
N GLN A 55 -14.52 -0.58 -12.85
CA GLN A 55 -13.91 -0.76 -11.54
C GLN A 55 -13.83 -2.25 -11.17
N SER A 56 -14.85 -3.04 -11.53
CA SER A 56 -14.85 -4.50 -11.38
C SER A 56 -13.79 -5.16 -12.26
N GLU A 57 -13.70 -4.78 -13.54
CA GLU A 57 -12.66 -5.28 -14.46
C GLU A 57 -11.25 -4.93 -13.97
N LEU A 58 -11.04 -3.70 -13.51
CA LEU A 58 -9.78 -3.28 -12.92
C LEU A 58 -9.47 -4.10 -11.65
N LYS A 59 -10.47 -4.39 -10.82
CA LYS A 59 -10.31 -5.24 -9.63
C LYS A 59 -9.87 -6.65 -10.04
N GLN A 60 -10.56 -7.28 -10.99
CA GLN A 60 -10.22 -8.62 -11.49
C GLN A 60 -8.79 -8.69 -12.03
N LEU A 61 -8.34 -7.72 -12.83
CA LEU A 61 -6.97 -7.67 -13.32
C LEU A 61 -5.93 -7.52 -12.19
N ASN A 62 -6.24 -6.73 -11.16
CA ASN A 62 -5.35 -6.62 -9.99
C ASN A 62 -5.32 -7.93 -9.19
N ASP A 63 -6.44 -8.62 -9.04
CA ASP A 63 -6.53 -9.90 -8.33
C ASP A 63 -5.78 -11.01 -9.08
N GLU A 64 -5.93 -11.08 -10.41
CA GLU A 64 -5.16 -11.97 -11.29
C GLU A 64 -3.65 -11.72 -11.13
N ARG A 65 -3.23 -10.44 -11.23
CA ARG A 65 -1.84 -10.04 -11.05
C ARG A 65 -1.27 -10.49 -9.70
N ILE A 66 -2.04 -10.30 -8.64
CA ILE A 66 -1.61 -10.67 -7.28
C ILE A 66 -1.55 -12.19 -7.14
N SER A 67 -2.55 -12.92 -7.63
CA SER A 67 -2.58 -14.39 -7.62
C SER A 67 -1.36 -14.97 -8.32
N LEU A 68 -1.02 -14.49 -9.53
CA LEU A 68 0.16 -14.93 -10.26
C LEU A 68 1.47 -14.67 -9.50
N HIS A 69 1.58 -13.51 -8.86
CA HIS A 69 2.75 -13.18 -8.05
C HIS A 69 2.87 -14.08 -6.80
N GLU A 70 1.77 -14.25 -6.06
CA GLU A 70 1.73 -15.09 -4.86
C GLU A 70 1.97 -16.56 -5.18
N ASN A 71 1.39 -17.09 -6.26
CA ASN A 71 1.60 -18.48 -6.68
C ASN A 71 3.06 -18.72 -7.05
N CYS A 72 3.68 -17.82 -7.81
CA CYS A 72 5.11 -17.92 -8.11
C CYS A 72 5.96 -17.89 -6.84
N LEU A 73 5.64 -17.00 -5.88
CA LEU A 73 6.37 -16.93 -4.61
C LEU A 73 6.27 -18.25 -3.82
N ARG A 74 5.08 -18.86 -3.78
CA ARG A 74 4.85 -20.15 -3.11
C ARG A 74 5.60 -21.29 -3.80
N GLU A 75 5.55 -21.35 -5.13
CA GLU A 75 6.23 -22.36 -5.93
C GLU A 75 7.75 -22.28 -5.78
N LYS A 76 8.32 -21.07 -5.80
CA LYS A 76 9.76 -20.86 -5.67
C LYS A 76 10.25 -20.82 -4.23
N LEU A 77 9.35 -20.87 -3.24
CA LEU A 77 9.71 -20.78 -1.82
C LEU A 77 10.79 -21.79 -1.40
N PRO A 78 10.77 -23.07 -1.85
CA PRO A 78 11.83 -24.03 -1.51
C PRO A 78 13.21 -23.68 -2.08
N THR A 79 13.28 -22.82 -3.10
CA THR A 79 14.52 -22.37 -3.74
C THR A 79 15.05 -21.05 -3.17
N ALA A 80 14.40 -20.51 -2.13
CA ALA A 80 14.82 -19.27 -1.52
C ALA A 80 16.18 -19.43 -0.85
N THR A 81 17.15 -18.65 -1.33
CA THR A 81 18.50 -18.61 -0.77
C THR A 81 18.61 -17.56 0.31
N THR A 82 19.64 -17.69 1.15
CA THR A 82 19.96 -16.71 2.18
C THR A 82 20.50 -15.41 1.58
N ILE A 83 20.34 -14.31 2.31
CA ILE A 83 20.96 -13.04 1.94
C ILE A 83 22.42 -13.04 2.41
N GLU A 84 23.35 -13.24 1.49
CA GLU A 84 24.79 -13.26 1.76
C GLU A 84 25.34 -11.91 2.22
N ASN A 85 24.88 -10.82 1.60
CA ASN A 85 25.38 -9.48 1.91
C ASN A 85 24.95 -9.04 3.33
N ALA A 86 25.91 -8.92 4.26
CA ALA A 86 25.67 -8.59 5.66
C ALA A 86 24.89 -7.28 5.86
N LYS A 87 25.18 -6.23 5.08
CA LYS A 87 24.47 -4.94 5.14
C LYS A 87 23.00 -5.08 4.72
N LYS A 88 22.74 -5.86 3.66
CA LYS A 88 21.37 -6.18 3.22
C LYS A 88 20.65 -7.06 4.25
N LYS A 89 21.32 -8.06 4.81
CA LYS A 89 20.80 -8.93 5.88
C LYS A 89 20.38 -8.12 7.10
N ALA A 90 21.24 -7.21 7.59
CA ALA A 90 20.91 -6.31 8.70
C ALA A 90 19.69 -5.42 8.41
N LYS A 91 19.61 -4.86 7.19
CA LYS A 91 18.45 -4.05 6.76
C LYS A 91 17.16 -4.87 6.73
N CYS A 92 17.23 -6.11 6.26
CA CYS A 92 16.08 -7.01 6.22
C CYS A 92 15.63 -7.43 7.62
N ASN A 93 16.56 -7.75 8.52
CA ASN A 93 16.25 -8.01 9.92
C ASN A 93 15.56 -6.82 10.58
N ALA A 94 15.99 -5.58 10.28
CA ALA A 94 15.34 -4.37 10.78
C ALA A 94 13.90 -4.19 10.22
N ILE A 95 13.64 -4.59 8.97
CA ILE A 95 12.28 -4.59 8.38
C ILE A 95 11.41 -5.66 9.05
N LEU A 96 11.91 -6.88 9.24
CA LEU A 96 11.17 -7.97 9.90
C LEU A 96 10.78 -7.59 11.34
N ARG A 97 11.68 -6.91 12.07
CA ARG A 97 11.39 -6.40 13.43
C ARG A 97 10.31 -5.31 13.47
N LYS A 98 10.15 -4.52 12.41
CA LYS A 98 9.23 -3.38 12.34
C LYS A 98 7.76 -3.76 12.10
N ASN A 99 7.43 -5.05 12.00
CA ASN A 99 6.09 -5.54 11.63
C ASN A 99 4.98 -4.63 12.22
N PRO A 100 4.24 -3.89 11.36
CA PRO A 100 3.32 -2.84 11.81
C PRO A 100 2.24 -3.38 12.75
N ASN A 101 1.96 -4.68 12.70
CA ASN A 101 0.99 -5.34 13.56
C ASN A 101 1.44 -5.43 15.02
N LYS A 102 2.74 -5.39 15.31
CA LYS A 102 3.25 -5.38 16.69
C LYS A 102 3.04 -4.03 17.39
N ARG A 103 2.90 -2.93 16.64
CA ARG A 103 2.70 -1.58 17.22
C ARG A 103 1.25 -1.23 17.52
N ASN A 104 0.28 -1.94 16.94
CA ASN A 104 -1.14 -1.59 17.09
C ASN A 104 -1.85 -2.37 18.21
N LYS A 105 -1.13 -3.16 19.01
CA LYS A 105 -1.71 -3.89 20.16
C LYS A 105 -1.65 -3.11 21.48
N SER A 106 -1.05 -1.93 21.49
CA SER A 106 -0.95 -1.06 22.66
C SER A 106 -1.64 0.28 22.38
N GLU A 107 -2.69 0.54 23.17
CA GLU A 107 -3.15 1.87 23.59
C GLU A 107 -3.73 2.81 22.52
N ALA A 108 -5.04 2.68 22.27
CA ALA A 108 -5.84 3.81 21.79
C ALA A 108 -7.33 3.69 22.19
N ASN A 109 -7.63 4.08 23.43
CA ASN A 109 -8.84 4.85 23.78
C ASN A 109 -10.22 4.30 23.37
N GLU A 110 -10.54 3.08 23.78
CA GLU A 110 -11.93 2.56 23.68
C GLU A 110 -12.88 3.10 24.77
N LYS A 111 -12.35 3.75 25.83
CA LYS A 111 -13.15 4.15 27.01
C LYS A 111 -13.81 5.54 26.99
N ASP A 112 -13.68 6.36 25.94
CA ASP A 112 -14.20 7.75 25.98
C ASP A 112 -15.23 8.11 24.89
N ARG A 113 -15.79 7.12 24.19
CA ARG A 113 -16.75 7.37 23.08
C ARG A 113 -18.22 7.51 23.50
N ASN A 114 -18.56 7.35 24.78
CA ASN A 114 -19.96 7.32 25.23
C ASN A 114 -20.57 8.65 25.72
N LYS A 115 -19.81 9.77 25.81
CA LYS A 115 -20.30 11.03 26.39
C LYS A 115 -20.80 12.12 25.41
N LYS A 116 -20.83 11.89 24.09
CA LYS A 116 -21.21 12.93 23.10
C LYS A 116 -22.32 12.46 22.14
N LYS A 117 -23.51 12.17 22.65
CA LYS A 117 -24.63 11.59 21.88
C LYS A 117 -25.67 12.58 21.32
N ASN A 118 -25.51 13.92 21.42
CA ASN A 118 -26.59 14.88 21.09
C ASN A 118 -26.37 15.94 19.98
N ARG A 119 -25.50 15.73 18.97
CA ARG A 119 -25.35 16.68 17.81
C ARG A 119 -25.28 15.96 16.43
N ARG A 120 -26.29 15.16 16.09
CA ARG A 120 -26.10 13.79 15.56
C ARG A 120 -26.22 13.46 14.06
N SER A 121 -26.25 14.40 13.11
CA SER A 121 -26.29 14.04 11.67
C SER A 121 -25.09 14.53 10.85
N ILE A 122 -24.74 15.81 10.90
CA ILE A 122 -23.68 16.40 10.05
C ILE A 122 -22.26 16.00 10.49
N LEU A 123 -22.07 15.67 11.78
CA LEU A 123 -20.77 15.23 12.29
C LEU A 123 -20.42 13.78 11.89
N LYS A 124 -21.42 12.96 11.51
CA LYS A 124 -21.22 11.55 11.19
C LYS A 124 -20.53 11.35 9.84
N SER A 125 -20.94 12.08 8.79
CA SER A 125 -20.31 11.98 7.46
C SER A 125 -18.84 12.41 7.49
N LYS A 126 -18.52 13.51 8.18
CA LYS A 126 -17.13 13.96 8.37
C LYS A 126 -16.29 12.92 9.12
N LYS A 127 -16.86 12.31 10.18
CA LYS A 127 -16.18 11.25 10.95
C LYS A 127 -15.96 9.99 10.12
N ASN A 128 -16.93 9.58 9.30
CA ASN A 128 -16.80 8.41 8.41
C ASN A 128 -15.71 8.65 7.35
N ASN A 129 -15.66 9.84 6.75
CA ASN A 129 -14.61 10.21 5.79
C ASN A 129 -13.22 10.23 6.46
N GLU A 130 -13.10 10.77 7.68
CA GLU A 130 -11.84 10.72 8.44
C GLU A 130 -11.40 9.28 8.76
N GLN A 131 -12.33 8.41 9.19
CA GLN A 131 -12.06 7.00 9.43
C GLN A 131 -11.64 6.27 8.15
N GLN A 132 -12.30 6.52 7.04
CA GLN A 132 -11.94 5.96 5.74
C GLN A 132 -10.56 6.44 5.27
N LYS A 133 -10.24 7.72 5.44
CA LYS A 133 -8.91 8.27 5.16
C LYS A 133 -7.83 7.62 6.01
N LEU A 134 -8.11 7.35 7.29
CA LEU A 134 -7.21 6.62 8.19
C LEU A 134 -7.04 5.17 7.72
N CYS A 135 -8.12 4.47 7.39
CA CYS A 135 -8.08 3.12 6.84
C CYS A 135 -7.21 3.06 5.58
N LEU A 136 -7.46 3.92 4.59
CA LEU A 136 -6.68 3.99 3.35
C LEU A 136 -5.22 4.38 3.60
N ARG A 137 -4.91 5.11 4.68
CA ARG A 137 -3.53 5.40 5.09
C ARG A 137 -2.86 4.16 5.68
N GLU A 138 -3.57 3.37 6.47
CA GLU A 138 -3.08 2.10 7.02
C GLU A 138 -2.87 1.04 5.93
N ALA A 139 -3.83 0.87 5.02
CA ALA A 139 -3.70 0.00 3.85
C ALA A 139 -2.44 0.36 3.02
N ARG A 140 -2.19 1.67 2.80
CA ARG A 140 -0.97 2.14 2.13
C ARG A 140 0.30 1.84 2.91
N LYS A 141 0.31 2.00 4.24
CA LYS A 141 1.46 1.65 5.09
C LYS A 141 1.77 0.16 4.99
N LEU A 142 0.75 -0.69 5.02
CA LEU A 142 0.89 -2.13 4.90
C LEU A 142 1.41 -2.53 3.52
N LYS A 143 0.86 -1.97 2.44
CA LYS A 143 1.36 -2.18 1.08
C LYS A 143 2.84 -1.79 0.93
N ASN A 144 3.23 -0.64 1.49
CA ASN A 144 4.62 -0.19 1.50
C ASN A 144 5.53 -1.13 2.29
N TYR A 145 5.04 -1.67 3.41
CA TYR A 145 5.76 -2.67 4.19
C TYR A 145 5.98 -3.97 3.40
N CYS A 146 4.96 -4.47 2.69
CA CYS A 146 5.13 -5.63 1.80
C CYS A 146 6.15 -5.33 0.69
N GLY A 147 6.15 -4.11 0.13
CA GLY A 147 7.16 -3.67 -0.84
C GLY A 147 8.59 -3.53 -0.27
N GLN A 148 8.74 -3.43 1.06
CA GLN A 148 10.03 -3.51 1.72
C GLN A 148 10.46 -4.97 1.94
N LEU A 149 9.53 -5.83 2.38
CA LEU A 149 9.75 -7.28 2.53
C LEU A 149 10.11 -7.94 1.19
N SER A 150 9.53 -7.49 0.08
CA SER A 150 9.83 -8.04 -1.25
C SER A 150 11.29 -7.84 -1.66
N LYS A 151 11.98 -6.83 -1.12
CA LYS A 151 13.42 -6.63 -1.35
C LYS A 151 14.29 -7.59 -0.54
N CYS A 152 13.72 -8.18 0.49
CA CYS A 152 14.36 -9.16 1.38
C CYS A 152 14.10 -10.60 0.95
N CYS A 153 12.99 -10.86 0.26
CA CYS A 153 12.76 -12.16 -0.35
C CYS A 153 13.62 -12.31 -1.63
N THR A 154 14.53 -13.29 -1.63
CA THR A 154 15.51 -13.51 -2.71
C THR A 154 14.85 -13.92 -4.02
N ILE A 155 13.78 -14.70 -3.94
CA ILE A 155 13.00 -15.19 -5.09
C ILE A 155 11.99 -14.17 -5.62
N ALA A 156 11.67 -13.09 -4.89
CA ALA A 156 10.65 -12.13 -5.32
C ALA A 156 10.98 -11.46 -6.67
N LYS A 157 12.27 -11.32 -6.99
CA LYS A 157 12.72 -10.81 -8.30
C LYS A 157 12.46 -11.77 -9.46
N LEU A 158 12.35 -13.07 -9.20
CA LEU A 158 12.05 -14.10 -10.19
C LEU A 158 10.55 -14.15 -10.51
N CYS A 159 9.71 -13.63 -9.60
CA CYS A 159 8.25 -13.63 -9.72
C CYS A 159 7.70 -12.34 -10.33
N LYS A 160 8.35 -11.81 -11.37
CA LYS A 160 7.80 -10.66 -12.10
C LYS A 160 6.56 -11.11 -12.86
N VAL A 161 5.46 -10.40 -12.65
CA VAL A 161 4.23 -10.63 -13.41
C VAL A 161 4.44 -10.18 -14.86
N SER A 162 3.73 -10.82 -15.79
CA SER A 162 3.77 -10.48 -17.22
C SER A 162 3.49 -9.00 -17.45
N LYS A 163 4.30 -8.37 -18.31
CA LYS A 163 4.11 -6.97 -18.73
C LYS A 163 2.72 -6.74 -19.32
N LEU A 164 2.13 -7.74 -19.98
CA LEU A 164 0.79 -7.67 -20.56
C LEU A 164 -0.29 -7.35 -19.52
N ILE A 165 -0.18 -7.91 -18.30
CA ILE A 165 -1.15 -7.63 -17.24
C ILE A 165 -0.95 -6.22 -16.68
N ASP A 166 0.30 -5.78 -16.51
CA ASP A 166 0.59 -4.41 -16.09
C ASP A 166 0.08 -3.38 -17.12
N GLU A 167 0.22 -3.68 -18.42
CA GLU A 167 -0.32 -2.86 -19.52
C GLU A 167 -1.85 -2.82 -19.51
N LYS A 168 -2.53 -3.97 -19.36
CA LYS A 168 -4.00 -4.02 -19.22
C LYS A 168 -4.50 -3.21 -18.02
N ILE A 169 -3.84 -3.31 -16.87
CA ILE A 169 -4.17 -2.53 -15.68
C ILE A 169 -3.97 -1.04 -15.95
N SER A 170 -2.89 -0.66 -16.64
CA SER A 170 -2.63 0.75 -16.98
C SER A 170 -3.68 1.29 -17.94
N ALA A 171 -4.04 0.53 -18.99
CA ALA A 171 -5.07 0.91 -19.95
C ALA A 171 -6.43 1.09 -19.26
N LYS A 172 -6.86 0.13 -18.42
CA LYS A 172 -8.12 0.23 -17.67
C LYS A 172 -8.16 1.42 -16.70
N ARG A 173 -7.02 1.77 -16.08
CA ARG A 173 -6.93 3.00 -15.26
C ARG A 173 -7.10 4.28 -16.07
N MET A 174 -6.59 4.31 -17.31
CA MET A 174 -6.77 5.45 -18.20
C MET A 174 -8.23 5.55 -18.66
N GLU A 175 -8.85 4.43 -19.04
CA GLU A 175 -10.26 4.37 -19.44
C GLU A 175 -11.20 4.84 -18.32
N ILE A 176 -11.00 4.37 -17.08
CA ILE A 176 -11.76 4.86 -15.91
C ILE A 176 -11.59 6.38 -15.74
N LYS A 177 -10.37 6.88 -15.88
CA LYS A 177 -10.07 8.30 -15.72
C LYS A 177 -10.78 9.14 -16.80
N GLU A 178 -10.80 8.67 -18.04
CA GLU A 178 -11.46 9.35 -19.16
C GLU A 178 -12.99 9.37 -18.98
N VAL A 179 -13.59 8.23 -18.62
CA VAL A 179 -15.03 8.11 -18.34
C VAL A 179 -15.45 8.98 -17.15
N GLU A 180 -14.67 8.97 -16.06
CA GLU A 180 -14.92 9.82 -14.90
C GLU A 180 -14.81 11.32 -15.26
N GLU A 181 -13.85 11.70 -16.09
CA GLU A 181 -13.68 13.09 -16.51
C GLU A 181 -14.81 13.54 -17.44
N GLN A 182 -15.20 12.71 -18.41
CA GLN A 182 -16.33 12.98 -19.30
C GLN A 182 -17.63 13.17 -18.51
N CYS A 183 -17.92 12.27 -17.57
CA CYS A 183 -19.07 12.41 -16.67
C CYS A 183 -19.01 13.71 -15.84
N ARG A 184 -17.83 14.08 -15.30
CA ARG A 184 -17.68 15.35 -14.56
C ARG A 184 -17.91 16.57 -15.47
N LEU A 185 -17.47 16.52 -16.72
CA LEU A 185 -17.73 17.58 -17.70
C LEU A 185 -19.22 17.67 -18.04
N GLU A 186 -19.94 16.56 -18.12
CA GLU A 186 -21.40 16.58 -18.34
C GLU A 186 -22.16 17.12 -17.12
N HIS A 187 -21.77 16.72 -15.90
CA HIS A 187 -22.42 17.17 -14.66
C HIS A 187 -22.10 18.61 -14.25
N TYR A 188 -20.88 19.10 -14.51
CA TYR A 188 -20.41 20.40 -14.03
C TYR A 188 -20.02 21.39 -15.16
N GLY A 189 -19.98 20.93 -16.41
CA GLY A 189 -19.48 21.68 -17.56
C GLY A 189 -20.42 22.73 -18.15
N SER A 190 -21.63 22.90 -17.60
CA SER A 190 -22.47 24.07 -17.90
C SER A 190 -22.15 25.31 -17.05
N VAL A 191 -21.35 25.19 -15.98
CA VAL A 191 -21.13 26.28 -15.00
C VAL A 191 -19.86 27.11 -15.27
N LYS A 192 -18.92 26.64 -16.11
CA LYS A 192 -17.60 27.29 -16.27
C LYS A 192 -17.43 28.25 -17.46
N VAL A 193 -18.50 28.59 -18.20
CA VAL A 193 -18.39 29.50 -19.37
C VAL A 193 -18.76 30.96 -19.06
N LYS A 194 -19.23 31.31 -17.84
CA LYS A 194 -19.67 32.69 -17.52
C LYS A 194 -18.72 33.60 -16.73
N ASP A 195 -17.58 33.13 -16.21
CA ASP A 195 -16.69 33.97 -15.38
C ASP A 195 -15.26 34.20 -15.90
N ALA A 196 -14.96 33.83 -17.16
CA ALA A 196 -13.64 34.07 -17.75
C ALA A 196 -13.39 35.54 -18.18
N ARG A 197 -14.36 36.46 -18.01
CA ARG A 197 -14.21 37.88 -18.37
C ARG A 197 -13.91 38.82 -17.20
N ASN A 198 -13.88 38.36 -15.95
CA ASN A 198 -13.66 39.24 -14.78
C ASN A 198 -12.43 38.94 -13.90
N SER A 199 -11.54 37.99 -14.25
CA SER A 199 -10.32 37.71 -13.46
C SER A 199 -9.04 38.39 -13.98
N LYS A 200 -9.14 39.54 -14.67
CA LYS A 200 -7.99 40.36 -15.09
C LYS A 200 -7.44 41.28 -13.98
N ARG A 201 -7.76 41.03 -12.71
CA ARG A 201 -7.26 41.81 -11.56
C ARG A 201 -6.38 40.94 -10.65
N GLY A 202 -5.07 41.14 -10.78
CA GLY A 202 -4.12 41.24 -9.65
C GLY A 202 -3.87 39.98 -8.82
N GLY A 203 -2.72 39.35 -9.04
CA GLY A 203 -2.23 38.29 -8.15
C GLY A 203 -0.86 37.75 -8.54
N HIS A 204 0.16 38.61 -8.55
CA HIS A 204 1.54 38.18 -8.62
C HIS A 204 1.92 37.37 -7.38
N HIS A 205 1.93 36.04 -7.48
CA HIS A 205 2.71 35.20 -6.57
C HIS A 205 3.66 34.30 -7.38
N ARG A 206 4.79 34.91 -7.76
CA ARG A 206 6.04 34.17 -8.02
C ARG A 206 6.55 33.62 -6.68
N GLY A 207 6.12 32.42 -6.31
CA GLY A 207 6.70 31.65 -5.22
C GLY A 207 7.72 30.66 -5.77
N SER A 208 8.92 31.14 -6.08
CA SER A 208 10.07 30.30 -6.40
C SER A 208 10.44 29.47 -5.18
N GLY A 209 10.11 28.17 -5.22
CA GLY A 209 10.59 27.19 -4.25
C GLY A 209 12.10 27.00 -4.39
N GLN A 210 12.88 27.90 -3.76
CA GLN A 210 14.32 27.73 -3.60
C GLN A 210 14.62 26.45 -2.83
N ARG A 211 15.24 25.52 -3.55
CA ARG A 211 15.90 24.32 -3.06
C ARG A 211 16.96 24.73 -2.03
N ARG A 212 16.67 24.60 -0.73
CA ARG A 212 17.64 24.82 0.35
C ARG A 212 18.80 23.83 0.21
N LYS A 213 19.93 24.30 -0.33
CA LYS A 213 21.27 23.75 -0.12
C LYS A 213 21.74 24.28 1.24
N SER A 214 21.66 23.48 2.28
CA SER A 214 22.40 23.74 3.52
C SER A 214 23.87 23.39 3.29
N LYS A 215 24.72 24.41 3.20
CA LYS A 215 26.17 24.32 3.46
C LYS A 215 26.32 24.29 4.98
N ASN A 216 26.90 23.22 5.53
CA ASN A 216 27.51 23.29 6.85
C ASN A 216 28.84 24.04 6.70
N GLN A 217 28.96 25.17 7.40
CA GLN A 217 30.23 25.67 7.90
C GLN A 217 30.29 25.26 9.36
N ASP A 218 31.28 24.45 9.69
CA ASP A 218 31.89 24.25 11.01
C ASP A 218 33.38 24.07 10.67
N SER A 219 34.37 24.70 11.28
CA SER A 219 34.51 25.79 12.24
C SER A 219 35.97 26.24 12.09
N ASP A 220 36.27 27.51 12.35
CA ASP A 220 37.65 28.01 12.49
C ASP A 220 38.41 27.25 13.60
N ILE A 221 39.57 26.68 13.24
CA ILE A 221 40.91 26.76 13.86
C ILE A 221 41.90 26.17 12.84
#